data_AF-A0A9E4LAH8-F1
#
_entry.id   AF-A0A9E4LAH8-F1
#
_cell.length_a   1.000
_cell.length_b   1.000
_cell.length_c   1.000
_cell.angle_alpha   90.00
_cell.angle_beta   90.00
_cell.angle_gamma   90.00
#
_symmetry.space_group_name_H-M   'P 1'
#
loop_
_entity.id
_entity.type
_entity.pdbx_description
1 polymer ?
#
loop_
_entity_poly.entity_id
_entity_poly.type
_entity_poly.pdbx_seq_one_letter_code
_entity_poly.pdbx_strand_id
1 'polypeptide(L)'
;QGESRYALPDGNVVDIASAPIGEARFVADWVGNDSNPNAPPHETIGGFSGTLIGEVYGPAADELGGVLSGRRTATEAAPEQYLIGGFGGSQPGLE
;
A
#
# COMPACT_ATOMS: atom_id res chain seq x y z
N GLN A 1 -14.63 17.15 -9.43
CA GLN A 1 -13.40 16.78 -10.17
C GLN A 1 -13.46 15.27 -10.35
N GLY A 2 -13.34 14.77 -11.58
CA GLY A 2 -13.56 13.35 -11.88
C GLY A 2 -12.43 12.50 -11.31
N GLU A 3 -12.78 11.43 -10.59
CA GLU A 3 -11.81 10.40 -10.19
C GLU A 3 -11.31 9.70 -11.45
N SER A 4 -10.05 9.97 -11.83
CA SER A 4 -9.39 9.15 -12.85
C SER A 4 -9.03 7.83 -12.20
N ARG A 5 -9.74 6.76 -12.56
CA ARG A 5 -9.42 5.39 -12.12
C ARG A 5 -8.35 4.83 -13.03
N TYR A 6 -7.10 4.88 -12.57
CA TYR A 6 -5.98 4.22 -13.23
C TYR A 6 -5.68 2.92 -12.48
N ALA A 7 -5.85 1.77 -13.15
CA ALA A 7 -5.39 0.50 -12.61
C ALA A 7 -3.89 0.38 -12.92
N LEU A 8 -3.10 0.07 -11.90
CA LEU A 8 -1.69 -0.27 -12.11
C LEU A 8 -1.60 -1.60 -12.89
N PRO A 9 -0.61 -1.76 -13.77
CA PRO A 9 -0.30 -3.06 -14.37
C PRO A 9 -0.02 -4.13 -13.31
N ASP A 10 -0.24 -5.39 -13.70
CA ASP A 10 0.11 -6.55 -12.89
C ASP A 10 1.59 -6.54 -12.49
N GLY A 11 1.89 -7.09 -11.31
CA GLY A 11 3.26 -7.20 -10.79
C GLY A 11 3.66 -6.10 -9.80
N ASN A 12 2.82 -5.07 -9.64
CA ASN A 12 2.94 -4.09 -8.57
C ASN A 12 2.49 -4.70 -7.24
N VAL A 13 3.36 -4.69 -6.23
CA VAL A 13 3.11 -5.27 -4.89
C VAL A 13 3.54 -4.30 -3.80
N VAL A 14 2.73 -4.21 -2.74
CA VAL A 14 3.10 -3.56 -1.47
C VAL A 14 3.55 -4.65 -0.51
N ASP A 15 4.83 -4.64 -0.16
CA ASP A 15 5.40 -5.60 0.79
C ASP A 15 5.48 -4.99 2.19
N ILE A 16 4.97 -5.75 3.17
CA ILE A 16 4.95 -5.40 4.59
C ILE A 16 5.70 -6.53 5.32
N ALA A 17 6.87 -6.22 5.88
CA ALA A 17 7.71 -7.24 6.49
C ALA A 17 7.15 -7.74 7.83
N SER A 18 6.66 -6.83 8.67
CA SER A 18 6.01 -7.14 9.94
C SER A 18 5.08 -6.01 10.37
N ALA A 19 3.99 -6.37 11.04
CA ALA A 19 2.98 -5.45 11.54
C ALA A 19 2.39 -6.00 12.85
N PRO A 20 3.04 -5.77 14.01
CA PRO A 20 2.48 -6.22 15.27
C PRO A 20 1.15 -5.52 15.53
N ILE A 21 0.13 -6.30 15.91
CA ILE A 21 -1.20 -5.80 16.23
C ILE A 21 -1.31 -5.63 17.75
N GLY A 22 -1.69 -4.44 18.18
CA GLY A 22 -2.02 -4.11 19.56
C GLY A 22 -3.23 -3.18 19.61
N GLU A 23 -4.15 -3.41 20.55
CA GLU A 23 -5.36 -2.58 20.69
C GLU A 23 -6.17 -2.44 19.38
N ALA A 24 -6.29 -3.54 18.64
CA ALA A 24 -6.94 -3.61 17.32
C ALA A 24 -6.32 -2.69 16.24
N ARG A 25 -5.08 -2.21 16.45
CA ARG A 25 -4.36 -1.35 15.51
C ARG A 25 -2.97 -1.90 15.21
N PHE A 26 -2.46 -1.59 14.02
CA PHE A 26 -1.07 -1.83 13.65
C PHE A 26 -0.50 -0.64 12.89
N VAL A 27 0.81 -0.47 13.04
CA VAL A 27 1.62 0.46 12.26
C VAL A 27 2.78 -0.34 11.69
N ALA A 28 3.03 -0.19 10.40
CA ALA A 28 4.09 -0.91 9.73
C ALA A 28 4.74 -0.05 8.64
N ASP A 29 6.01 -0.34 8.38
CA ASP A 29 6.67 0.16 7.20
C ASP A 29 6.37 -0.76 6.01
N TRP A 30 6.30 -0.16 4.82
CA TRP A 30 6.05 -0.88 3.58
C TRP A 30 6.99 -0.41 2.47
N VAL A 31 7.22 -1.30 1.51
CA VAL A 31 7.98 -1.01 0.29
C VAL A 31 7.14 -1.41 -0.91
N GLY A 32 7.07 -0.52 -1.90
CA GLY A 32 6.46 -0.79 -3.19
C GLY A 32 7.49 -1.45 -4.11
N ASN A 33 7.11 -2.60 -4.66
CA ASN A 33 7.90 -3.38 -5.60
C ASN A 33 7.12 -3.57 -6.90
N ASP A 34 7.88 -3.78 -7.97
CA ASP A 34 7.33 -4.12 -9.28
C ASP A 34 8.18 -5.24 -9.89
N SER A 35 7.52 -6.28 -10.38
CA SER A 35 8.17 -7.37 -11.10
C SER A 35 8.87 -6.91 -12.39
N ASN A 36 8.45 -5.78 -12.97
CA ASN A 36 9.12 -5.15 -14.11
C ASN A 36 10.10 -4.06 -13.63
N PRO A 37 11.42 -4.32 -13.64
CA PRO A 37 12.41 -3.35 -13.16
C PRO A 37 12.54 -2.11 -14.05
N ASN A 38 11.95 -2.12 -15.25
CA ASN A 38 11.99 -1.02 -16.21
C ASN A 38 10.62 -0.33 -16.36
N ALA A 39 9.68 -0.57 -15.45
CA ALA A 39 8.37 0.05 -15.50
C ALA A 39 8.49 1.59 -15.47
N PRO A 40 7.76 2.31 -16.35
CA PRO A 40 7.74 3.77 -16.31
C PRO A 40 7.29 4.28 -14.94
N PRO A 41 7.80 5.43 -14.45
CA PRO A 41 7.47 5.93 -13.11
C PRO A 41 5.97 6.11 -12.82
N HIS A 42 5.13 6.35 -13.84
CA HIS A 42 3.69 6.53 -13.69
C HIS A 42 2.89 5.22 -13.71
N GLU A 43 3.54 4.09 -14.00
CA GLU A 43 2.93 2.76 -14.08
C GLU A 43 3.39 1.83 -12.94
N THR A 44 4.17 2.35 -12.00
CA THR A 44 4.82 1.55 -10.97
C THR A 44 4.77 2.18 -9.58
N ILE A 45 4.52 1.35 -8.57
CA ILE A 45 4.78 1.68 -7.16
C ILE A 45 6.20 1.29 -6.73
N GLY A 46 6.99 0.72 -7.64
CA GLY A 46 8.41 0.48 -7.45
C GLY A 46 9.15 1.73 -6.97
N GLY A 47 9.94 1.56 -5.91
CA GLY A 47 10.74 2.63 -5.32
C GLY A 47 9.99 3.58 -4.40
N PHE A 48 8.68 3.37 -4.17
CA PHE A 48 8.00 3.98 -3.05
C PHE A 48 8.27 3.21 -1.77
N SER A 49 8.38 3.94 -0.66
CA SER A 49 8.35 3.37 0.68
C SER A 49 7.71 4.34 1.65
N GLY A 50 7.21 3.81 2.77
CA GLY A 50 6.64 4.64 3.81
C GLY A 50 5.98 3.83 4.89
N THR A 51 4.98 4.44 5.52
CA THR A 51 4.29 3.88 6.68
C THR A 51 2.81 3.70 6.37
N LEU A 52 2.27 2.59 6.85
CA LEU A 52 0.83 2.33 6.88
C LEU A 52 0.34 2.25 8.31
N ILE A 53 -0.93 2.59 8.48
CA ILE A 53 -1.67 2.52 9.72
C ILE A 53 -2.95 1.77 9.41
N GLY A 54 -3.15 0.64 10.07
CA GLY A 54 -4.34 -0.17 9.90
C GLY A 54 -4.99 -0.53 11.21
N GLU A 55 -6.25 -0.93 11.11
CA GLU A 55 -7.08 -1.39 12.21
C GLU A 55 -7.77 -2.69 11.79
N VAL A 56 -8.09 -3.52 12.78
CA VAL A 56 -8.93 -4.71 12.61
C VAL A 56 -10.33 -4.41 13.13
N TYR A 57 -11.33 -4.89 12.42
CA TYR A 57 -12.75 -4.64 12.66
C TYR A 57 -13.51 -5.96 12.76
N GLY A 58 -14.73 -5.85 13.31
CA GLY A 58 -15.63 -6.98 13.49
C GLY A 58 -15.34 -7.84 14.74
N PRO A 59 -16.34 -8.61 15.21
CA PRO A 59 -16.29 -9.31 16.50
C PRO A 59 -15.20 -10.39 16.55
N ALA A 60 -14.73 -10.87 15.40
CA ALA A 60 -13.70 -11.90 15.28
C ALA A 60 -12.43 -11.39 14.57
N ALA A 61 -12.26 -10.07 14.42
CA ALA A 61 -11.21 -9.48 13.59
C ALA A 61 -11.27 -9.99 12.13
N ASP A 62 -12.49 -10.15 11.61
CA ASP A 62 -12.81 -10.67 10.28
C ASP A 62 -12.59 -9.64 9.16
N GLU A 63 -12.44 -8.37 9.52
CA GLU A 63 -12.14 -7.28 8.60
C GLU A 63 -10.87 -6.54 9.04
N LEU A 64 -10.13 -6.02 8.07
CA LEU A 64 -9.05 -5.07 8.30
C LEU A 64 -9.13 -3.95 7.28
N GLY A 65 -8.69 -2.77 7.69
CA GLY A 65 -8.61 -1.63 6.79
C GLY A 65 -7.62 -0.61 7.30
N GLY A 66 -7.27 0.34 6.44
CA GLY A 66 -6.35 1.38 6.85
C GLY A 66 -5.95 2.30 5.74
N VAL A 67 -4.94 3.11 6.07
CA VAL A 67 -4.33 4.07 5.16
C VAL A 67 -2.84 3.81 5.08
N LEU A 68 -2.29 4.06 3.91
CA LEU A 68 -0.85 4.03 3.67
C LEU A 68 -0.42 5.36 3.07
N SER A 69 0.78 5.78 3.47
CA SER A 69 1.46 6.93 2.89
C SER A 69 2.87 6.53 2.54
N GLY A 70 3.39 7.06 1.44
CA GLY A 70 4.75 6.80 1.03
C GLY A 70 5.30 7.86 0.11
N ARG A 71 6.61 7.79 -0.08
CA ARG A 71 7.35 8.68 -0.96
C ARG A 71 8.31 7.89 -1.84
N ARG A 72 8.57 8.42 -3.02
CA ARG A 72 9.67 8.04 -3.89
C ARG A 72 10.58 9.23 -4.06
N THR A 73 11.85 9.08 -3.68
CA THR A 73 12.86 10.14 -3.78
C THR A 73 13.07 10.56 -5.25
N ALA A 74 13.36 11.84 -5.46
CA ALA A 74 13.71 12.35 -6.78
C ALA A 74 14.94 11.64 -7.38
N THR A 75 14.95 11.49 -8.69
CA THR A 75 16.07 11.06 -9.52
C THR A 75 16.28 12.07 -10.65
N GLU A 76 17.34 11.92 -11.45
CA GLU A 76 17.51 12.75 -12.66
C GLU A 76 16.34 12.59 -13.65
N ALA A 77 15.68 11.42 -13.66
CA ALA A 77 14.61 11.10 -14.59
C ALA A 77 13.19 11.39 -14.07
N ALA A 78 13.02 11.61 -12.76
CA ALA A 78 11.72 11.81 -12.15
C ALA A 78 11.79 12.67 -10.88
N PRO A 79 10.87 13.62 -10.68
CA PRO A 79 10.80 14.39 -9.44
C PRO A 79 10.38 13.51 -8.26
N GLU A 80 10.52 14.05 -7.05
CA GLU A 80 9.97 13.42 -5.85
C GLU A 80 8.44 13.27 -5.97
N GLN A 81 7.93 12.12 -5.54
CA GLN A 81 6.51 11.79 -5.63
C GLN A 81 6.00 11.24 -4.31
N TYR A 82 4.73 11.51 -4.05
CA TYR A 82 4.02 11.12 -2.84
C TYR A 82 2.83 10.25 -3.21
N LEU A 83 2.56 9.26 -2.37
CA LEU A 83 1.45 8.33 -2.54
C LEU A 83 0.68 8.24 -1.23
N ILE A 84 -0.64 8.37 -1.32
CA ILE A 84 -1.58 8.17 -0.20
C ILE A 84 -2.67 7.24 -0.73
N GLY A 85 -2.94 6.17 0.01
CA GLY A 85 -3.92 5.16 -0.40
C GLY A 85 -4.68 4.61 0.80
N GLY A 86 -5.86 4.05 0.53
CA GLY A 86 -6.59 3.21 1.46
C GLY A 86 -6.42 1.74 1.09
N PHE A 87 -6.47 0.85 2.07
CA PHE A 87 -6.52 -0.59 1.85
C PHE A 87 -7.62 -1.22 2.71
N GLY A 88 -8.11 -2.36 2.27
CA GLY A 88 -9.13 -3.13 2.97
C GLY A 88 -9.01 -4.60 2.62
N GLY A 89 -9.31 -5.46 3.58
CA GLY A 89 -9.32 -6.90 3.42
C GLY A 89 -10.33 -7.52 4.37
N SER A 90 -10.88 -8.66 3.97
CA SER A 90 -11.76 -9.48 4.80
C SER A 90 -11.22 -10.89 4.83
N GLN A 91 -11.29 -11.56 5.98
CA GLN A 91 -11.00 -12.98 6.07
C GLN A 91 -12.10 -13.78 5.35
N PRO A 92 -11.78 -14.56 4.31
CA PRO A 92 -12.78 -15.43 3.69
C PRO A 92 -13.16 -16.59 4.62
N GLY A 93 -14.45 -16.76 4.91
CA GLY A 93 -15.01 -18.01 5.45
C GLY A 93 -15.07 -18.16 6.97
N LEU A 94 -15.94 -17.39 7.64
CA LEU A 94 -16.45 -17.71 8.99
C LEU A 94 -17.92 -18.17 8.96
N GLU A 95 -18.36 -18.79 7.85
CA GLU A 95 -19.66 -19.48 7.76
C GLU A 95 -19.58 -20.93 8.23
#